data_AF-A0AB36E2K5-F1
#
_entry.id   AF-A0AB36E2K5-F1
#
_cell.length_a   1.000
_cell.length_b   1.000
_cell.length_c   1.000
_cell.angle_alpha   90.00
_cell.angle_beta   90.00
_cell.angle_gamma   90.00
#
_symmetry.space_group_name_H-M   'P 1'
#
loop_
_entity.id
_entity.type
_entity.pdbx_description
1 polymer ?
#
loop_
_entity_poly.entity_id
_entity_poly.type
_entity_poly.pdbx_seq_one_letter_code
_entity_poly.pdbx_strand_id
1 'polypeptide(L)' 'MQCACSPVPLAYLTYLDKTTFKGQSYGDVAKYAVILKRERDICLNRIDRIREWQAEKMQK' A
#
# COMPACT_ATOMS: atom_id res chain seq x y z
N MET A 1 1.45 -24.57 10.94
CA MET A 1 0.08 -24.42 10.41
C MET A 1 0.14 -23.39 9.27
N GLN A 2 0.26 -23.81 8.01
CA GLN A 2 0.16 -22.90 6.86
C GLN A 2 -1.22 -23.08 6.25
N CYS A 3 -2.06 -22.06 6.32
CA CYS A 3 -3.35 -22.04 5.64
C CYS A 3 -3.11 -21.94 4.12
N ALA A 4 -3.49 -23.00 3.41
CA ALA A 4 -3.55 -23.04 1.96
C ALA A 4 -4.78 -22.25 1.47
N CYS A 5 -4.74 -20.91 1.51
CA CYS A 5 -5.68 -20.06 0.78
C CYS A 5 -5.22 -18.60 0.69
N SER A 6 -4.39 -18.27 -0.31
CA SER A 6 -4.63 -17.17 -1.28
C SER A 6 -3.42 -17.04 -2.23
N PRO A 7 -3.62 -16.81 -3.54
CA PRO A 7 -2.58 -16.98 -4.57
C PRO A 7 -1.91 -15.65 -4.98
N VAL A 8 -2.20 -14.56 -4.25
CA VAL A 8 -1.69 -13.20 -4.49
C VAL A 8 -0.22 -13.11 -4.03
N PRO A 9 0.69 -12.51 -4.83
CA PRO A 9 2.08 -12.30 -4.44
C PRO A 9 2.22 -11.56 -3.10
N LEU A 10 3.02 -12.12 -2.18
CA LEU A 10 3.20 -11.57 -0.84
C LEU A 10 3.71 -10.12 -0.86
N ALA A 11 4.48 -9.73 -1.87
CA ALA A 11 4.97 -8.36 -2.07
C ALA A 11 3.84 -7.31 -2.04
N TYR A 12 2.65 -7.66 -2.55
CA TYR A 12 1.49 -6.76 -2.56
C TYR A 12 0.74 -6.72 -1.22
N LEU A 13 0.93 -7.73 -0.37
CA LEU A 13 0.27 -7.89 0.93
C LEU A 13 1.16 -7.52 2.12
N THR A 14 2.43 -7.22 1.89
CA THR A 14 3.35 -6.81 2.96
C THR A 14 2.83 -5.58 3.71
N TYR A 15 3.16 -5.47 5.00
CA TYR A 15 2.81 -4.29 5.79
C TYR A 15 3.36 -3.01 5.16
N LEU A 16 2.63 -1.91 5.32
CA LEU A 16 3.06 -0.57 4.91
C LEU A 16 3.21 0.26 6.17
N ASP A 17 4.47 0.59 6.49
CA ASP A 17 4.76 1.50 7.59
C ASP A 17 4.20 2.89 7.26
N LYS A 18 3.42 3.42 8.20
CA LYS A 18 2.96 4.81 8.16
C LYS A 18 3.96 5.65 8.93
N THR A 19 4.49 6.68 8.29
CA THR A 19 5.38 7.63 8.96
C THR A 19 4.63 8.35 10.08
N THR A 20 5.18 8.38 11.29
CA THR A 20 4.60 9.15 12.40
C THR A 20 4.83 10.64 12.20
N PHE A 21 3.79 11.46 12.40
CA PHE A 21 3.91 12.91 12.42
C PHE A 21 4.72 13.38 13.64
N LYS A 22 5.75 14.19 13.42
CA LYS A 22 6.61 14.78 14.48
C LYS A 22 6.70 16.30 14.42
N GLY A 23 5.86 16.94 13.59
CA GLY A 23 5.87 18.39 13.40
C GLY A 23 5.20 19.14 14.54
N GLN A 24 5.48 20.44 14.64
CA GLN A 24 4.89 21.32 15.67
C GLN A 24 4.18 22.54 15.06
N SER A 25 4.39 22.81 13.77
CA SER A 25 3.80 23.95 13.06
C SER A 25 2.85 23.53 11.95
N TYR A 26 2.00 24.46 11.52
CA TYR A 26 1.17 24.27 10.33
C TYR A 26 2.02 24.01 9.07
N GLY A 27 3.21 24.61 8.98
CA GLY A 27 4.15 24.35 7.89
C GLY A 27 4.64 22.89 7.87
N ASP A 28 4.79 22.25 9.03
CA ASP A 28 5.16 20.84 9.12
C ASP A 28 4.01 19.93 8.68
N VAL A 29 2.75 20.33 8.93
CA VAL A 29 1.57 19.62 8.43
C VAL A 29 1.57 19.59 6.90
N ALA A 30 1.89 20.71 6.25
CA ALA A 30 1.96 20.78 4.78
C ALA A 30 3.05 19.83 4.22
N LYS A 31 4.23 19.78 4.86
CA LYS A 31 5.31 18.84 4.49
C LYS A 31 4.91 17.39 4.71
N TYR A 32 4.28 17.10 5.85
CA TYR A 32 3.82 15.76 6.19
C TYR A 32 2.69 15.28 5.26
N ALA A 33 1.84 16.18 4.77
CA ALA A 33 0.82 15.84 3.78
C ALA A 33 1.41 15.30 2.47
N VAL A 34 2.60 15.76 2.06
CA VAL A 34 3.32 15.22 0.89
C VAL A 34 3.79 13.77 1.16
N ILE A 35 4.29 13.50 2.36
CA ILE A 35 4.67 12.13 2.79
C ILE A 35 3.45 11.20 2.73
N LEU A 36 2.34 11.62 3.33
CA LEU A 36 1.09 10.84 3.35
C LEU A 36 0.54 10.58 1.94
N LYS A 37 0.66 11.53 1.01
CA LYS A 37 0.26 11.31 -0.39
C LYS A 37 1.11 10.20 -1.02
N ARG A 38 2.42 10.25 -0.84
CA ARG A 38 3.33 9.22 -1.37
C ARG A 38 3.04 7.84 -0.78
N GLU A 39 2.83 7.74 0.53
CA GLU A 39 2.46 6.48 1.18
C GLU A 39 1.14 5.94 0.65
N ARG A 40 0.13 6.81 0.48
CA ARG A 40 -1.17 6.45 -0.11
C ARG A 40 -1.01 5.92 -1.54
N ASP A 41 -0.20 6.59 -2.37
CA ASP A 41 -0.01 6.18 -3.76
C ASP A 41 0.65 4.79 -3.85
N ILE A 42 1.53 4.44 -2.91
CA ILE A 42 2.10 3.08 -2.80
C ILE A 42 1.00 2.06 -2.45
N CYS A 43 0.12 2.37 -1.49
CA CYS A 43 -1.03 1.51 -1.17
C CYS A 43 -1.92 1.28 -2.39
N LEU A 44 -2.26 2.35 -3.11
CA LEU A 44 -3.11 2.29 -4.30
C LEU A 44 -2.45 1.44 -5.39
N ASN A 45 -1.16 1.63 -5.65
CA ASN A 45 -0.44 0.83 -6.63
C ASN A 45 -0.50 -0.68 -6.32
N ARG A 46 -0.38 -1.07 -5.04
CA ARG A 46 -0.50 -2.49 -4.65
C ARG A 46 -1.91 -3.03 -4.87
N ILE A 47 -2.95 -2.24 -4.60
CA ILE A 47 -4.33 -2.63 -4.90
C ILE A 47 -4.50 -2.87 -6.41
N ASP A 48 -3.96 -1.98 -7.23
CA ASP A 48 -4.03 -2.13 -8.68
C ASP A 48 -3.28 -3.39 -9.15
N ARG A 49 -2.09 -3.66 -8.61
CA ARG A 49 -1.35 -4.91 -8.87
C ARG A 49 -2.11 -6.17 -8.48
N ILE A 50 -2.85 -6.14 -7.36
CA ILE A 50 -3.69 -7.27 -6.93
C ILE A 50 -4.84 -7.46 -7.91
N ARG A 51 -5.49 -6.38 -8.35
CA ARG A 51 -6.58 -6.44 -9.33
C ARG A 51 -6.13 -6.94 -10.69
N GLU A 52 -4.98 -6.45 -11.17
CA GLU A 52 -4.31 -6.94 -12.39
C GLU A 52 -4.05 -8.45 -12.28
N TRP A 53 -3.41 -8.87 -11.20
CA TRP A 53 -3.11 -10.28 -10.95
C TRP A 53 -4.38 -11.15 -10.89
N GLN A 54 -5.45 -10.66 -10.26
CA GLN A 54 -6.75 -11.36 -10.22
C GLN A 54 -7.35 -11.49 -11.62
N ALA A 55 -7.30 -10.44 -12.44
CA ALA A 55 -7.79 -10.46 -13.81
C ALA A 55 -7.02 -11.46 -14.69
N GLU A 56 -5.68 -11.47 -14.60
CA GLU A 56 -4.83 -12.44 -15.31
C GLU A 56 -5.14 -13.89 -14.93
N LYS A 57 -5.50 -14.15 -13.67
CA LYS A 57 -5.84 -15.49 -13.19
C LYS A 57 -7.25 -15.93 -13.54
N MET A 58 -8.18 -15.00 -13.71
CA MET A 58 -9.57 -15.29 -14.13
C MET A 58 -9.69 -15.46 -15.65
N GLN A 59 -8.74 -14.95 -16.44
CA GLN A 59 -8.69 -15.17 -17.89
C GLN A 59 -7.94 -16.46 -18.30
N LYS A 60 -7.47 -17.26 -17.34
CA LYS A 60 -6.86 -18.57 -17.57
C LYS A 60 -7.80 -19.68 -17.13
#